data_AF-A0A9D9CF81-F1
#
_entry.id   AF-A0A9D9CF81-F1
#
_cell.length_a   1.000
_cell.length_b   1.000
_cell.length_c   1.000
_cell.angle_alpha   90.00
_cell.angle_beta   90.00
_cell.angle_gamma   90.00
#
_symmetry.space_group_name_H-M   'P 1'
#
loop_
_entity.id
_entity.type
_entity.pdbx_description
1 polymer ?
#
loop_
_entity_poly.entity_id
_entity_poly.type
_entity_poly.pdbx_seq_one_letter_code
_entity_poly.pdbx_strand_id
1 'polypeptide(L)'
;MSKDDTEGAKVSIEDFVSVHKLTAFVNTYLPVDADNLHGVEVFNEARLRKYFQAFPRTIGDPLNWYLDGLARNKFPMRTSSQGEPAIFVRR
;
A
#
# COMPACT_ATOMS: atom_id res chain seq x y z
N MET A 1 26.20 31.06 26.72
CA MET A 1 24.74 30.78 26.75
C MET A 1 24.37 30.31 25.34
N SER A 2 24.53 29.02 25.04
CA SER A 2 24.22 28.49 23.72
C SER A 2 22.76 28.03 23.74
N LYS A 3 21.88 28.80 23.11
CA LYS A 3 20.49 28.43 22.87
C LYS A 3 20.32 28.26 21.35
N ASP A 4 20.02 27.04 20.94
CA ASP A 4 19.04 26.65 19.92
C ASP A 4 19.44 25.31 19.32
N ASP A 5 19.31 24.25 20.12
CA ASP A 5 18.99 22.93 19.55
C ASP A 5 17.48 22.88 19.39
N THR A 6 16.97 23.59 18.37
CA THR A 6 15.61 23.31 17.88
C THR A 6 15.73 21.98 17.15
N GLU A 7 15.49 20.89 17.89
CA GLU A 7 15.44 19.53 17.38
C GLU A 7 14.29 19.47 16.36
N GLY A 8 14.62 19.74 15.09
CA GLY A 8 13.67 19.70 14.00
C GLY A 8 13.08 18.30 13.92
N ALA A 9 11.77 18.18 14.09
CA ALA A 9 11.07 16.91 14.03
C ALA A 9 11.49 16.14 12.77
N LYS A 10 12.17 15.01 12.95
CA LYS A 10 12.61 14.17 11.83
C LYS A 10 11.37 13.62 11.13
N VAL A 11 11.19 14.01 9.88
CA VAL A 11 10.11 13.48 9.03
C VAL A 11 10.30 11.97 8.89
N SER A 12 9.22 11.23 9.12
CA SER A 12 9.16 9.78 9.06
C SER A 12 8.36 9.31 7.84
N ILE A 13 8.40 8.01 7.52
CA ILE A 13 7.60 7.46 6.42
C ILE A 13 6.12 7.45 6.77
N GLU A 14 5.82 7.29 8.05
CA GLU A 14 4.49 7.30 8.62
C GLU A 14 3.75 8.62 8.37
N ASP A 15 4.48 9.72 8.14
CA ASP A 15 3.89 11.02 7.75
C ASP A 15 3.34 11.03 6.32
N PHE A 16 3.72 10.06 5.49
CA PHE A 16 3.28 9.92 4.09
C PHE A 16 2.27 8.80 3.88
N VAL A 17 1.84 8.13 4.94
CA VAL A 17 0.82 7.07 4.88
C VAL A 17 -0.48 7.53 5.53
N SER A 18 -1.58 6.89 5.17
CA SER A 18 -2.92 7.21 5.65
C SER A 18 -3.66 5.92 5.93
N VAL A 19 -3.82 5.62 7.22
CA VAL A 19 -4.57 4.44 7.70
C VAL A 19 -5.98 4.41 7.10
N HIS A 20 -6.63 5.57 6.93
CA HIS A 20 -7.96 5.67 6.35
C HIS A 20 -8.04 5.14 4.91
N LYS A 21 -6.98 5.30 4.10
CA LYS A 21 -6.96 4.73 2.74
C LYS A 21 -6.86 3.21 2.77
N LEU A 22 -6.09 2.65 3.71
CA LEU A 22 -6.02 1.21 3.92
C LEU A 22 -7.38 0.67 4.35
N THR A 23 -8.03 1.30 5.33
CA THR A 23 -9.38 0.94 5.79
C THR A 23 -10.40 1.01 4.65
N ALA A 24 -10.38 2.08 3.86
CA ALA A 24 -11.26 2.21 2.70
C ALA A 24 -11.06 1.07 1.69
N PHE A 25 -9.81 0.70 1.40
CA PHE A 25 -9.51 -0.42 0.51
C PHE A 25 -10.08 -1.73 1.06
N VAL A 26 -9.76 -2.07 2.32
CA VAL A 26 -10.20 -3.31 2.97
C VAL A 26 -11.72 -3.42 3.07
N ASN A 27 -12.42 -2.29 3.24
CA ASN A 27 -13.89 -2.27 3.29
C ASN A 27 -14.55 -2.32 1.91
N THR A 28 -13.86 -1.88 0.86
CA THR A 28 -14.40 -1.82 -0.51
C THR A 28 -14.23 -3.14 -1.25
N TYR A 29 -13.19 -3.90 -0.92
CA TYR A 29 -12.74 -5.04 -1.69
C TYR A 29 -12.75 -6.31 -0.85
N LEU A 30 -12.91 -7.46 -1.51
CA LEU A 30 -12.72 -8.79 -0.94
C LEU A 30 -11.53 -9.45 -1.64
N PRO A 31 -10.59 -10.08 -0.92
CA PRO A 31 -9.45 -10.75 -1.53
C PRO A 31 -9.90 -11.99 -2.31
N VAL A 32 -9.20 -12.27 -3.41
CA VAL A 32 -9.44 -13.43 -4.27
C VAL A 32 -8.13 -14.18 -4.49
N ASP A 33 -8.21 -15.51 -4.62
CA ASP A 33 -7.02 -16.35 -4.70
C ASP A 33 -6.35 -16.40 -6.10
N ALA A 34 -7.09 -16.04 -7.15
CA ALA A 34 -6.66 -16.13 -8.55
C ALA A 34 -7.19 -14.96 -9.39
N ASP A 35 -6.43 -14.59 -10.42
CA ASP A 35 -6.68 -13.46 -11.33
C ASP A 35 -7.56 -13.80 -12.54
N ASN A 36 -7.75 -15.08 -12.82
CA ASN A 36 -8.50 -15.58 -13.98
C ASN A 36 -10.01 -15.78 -13.73
N LEU A 37 -10.51 -15.34 -12.58
CA LEU A 37 -11.93 -15.45 -12.24
C LEU A 37 -12.71 -14.23 -12.75
N HIS A 38 -13.97 -14.45 -13.11
CA HIS A 38 -14.83 -13.38 -13.61
C HIS A 38 -15.06 -12.30 -12.53
N GLY A 39 -14.90 -11.03 -12.92
CA GLY A 39 -15.08 -9.89 -12.01
C GLY A 39 -13.90 -9.64 -11.07
N VAL A 40 -12.76 -10.29 -11.29
CA VAL A 40 -11.54 -9.98 -10.54
C VAL A 40 -10.88 -8.72 -11.05
N GLU A 41 -10.63 -7.81 -10.13
CA GLU A 41 -9.79 -6.65 -10.32
C GLU A 41 -8.37 -6.96 -9.86
N VAL A 42 -7.39 -6.64 -10.73
CA VAL A 42 -5.97 -6.78 -10.43
C VAL A 42 -5.40 -5.45 -9.98
N PHE A 43 -4.78 -5.44 -8.80
CA PHE A 43 -4.01 -4.32 -8.26
C PHE A 43 -2.51 -4.68 -8.29
N ASN A 44 -1.86 -4.38 -9.42
CA ASN A 44 -0.41 -4.40 -9.50
C ASN A 44 0.21 -3.18 -8.79
N GLU A 45 1.53 -3.14 -8.71
CA GLU A 45 2.25 -2.08 -8.00
C GLU A 45 1.85 -0.68 -8.48
N ALA A 46 1.82 -0.43 -9.78
CA ALA A 46 1.46 0.87 -10.35
C ALA A 46 0.04 1.33 -9.92
N ARG A 47 -0.92 0.41 -9.92
CA ARG A 47 -2.30 0.70 -9.50
C ARG A 47 -2.38 0.94 -7.99
N LEU A 48 -1.65 0.19 -7.18
CA LEU A 48 -1.57 0.39 -5.72
C LEU A 48 -0.96 1.76 -5.41
N ARG A 49 0.14 2.14 -6.07
CA ARG A 49 0.76 3.48 -5.93
C ARG A 49 -0.23 4.58 -6.26
N LYS A 50 -0.97 4.43 -7.36
CA LYS A 50 -2.02 5.39 -7.75
C LYS A 50 -3.16 5.44 -6.74
N TYR A 51 -3.62 4.30 -6.21
CA TYR A 51 -4.71 4.26 -5.24
C TYR A 51 -4.31 4.93 -3.91
N PHE A 52 -3.17 4.53 -3.35
CA PHE A 52 -2.71 5.03 -2.05
C PHE A 52 -2.01 6.39 -2.14
N GLN A 53 -1.68 6.85 -3.35
CA GLN A 53 -0.79 7.99 -3.60
C GLN A 53 0.58 7.78 -2.93
N ALA A 54 1.08 6.55 -3.00
CA ALA A 54 2.28 6.07 -2.31
C ALA A 54 3.47 6.01 -3.29
N PHE A 55 4.14 7.14 -3.48
CA PHE A 55 5.32 7.24 -4.34
C PHE A 55 6.61 7.20 -3.50
N PRO A 56 7.70 6.60 -4.02
CA PRO A 56 8.98 6.54 -3.32
C PRO A 56 9.47 7.93 -2.89
N ARG A 57 10.05 8.01 -1.70
CA ARG A 57 10.63 9.23 -1.12
C ARG A 57 12.09 8.98 -0.78
N THR A 58 12.83 10.07 -0.54
CA THR A 58 14.24 10.01 -0.10
C THR A 58 14.43 9.27 1.22
N ILE A 59 13.40 9.26 2.06
CA ILE A 59 13.38 8.61 3.37
C ILE A 59 12.81 7.17 3.35
N GLY A 60 12.44 6.66 2.16
CA GLY A 60 11.86 5.31 2.00
C GLY A 60 10.62 5.24 1.10
N ASP A 61 10.04 4.04 0.96
CA ASP A 61 8.85 3.81 0.14
C ASP A 61 7.59 3.61 1.00
N PRO A 62 6.63 4.55 0.99
CA PRO A 62 5.40 4.42 1.76
C PRO A 62 4.51 3.26 1.28
N LEU A 63 4.70 2.74 0.06
CA LEU A 63 3.92 1.59 -0.43
C LEU A 63 4.14 0.35 0.43
N ASN A 64 5.36 0.14 0.95
CA ASN A 64 5.67 -1.02 1.79
C ASN A 64 4.78 -1.08 3.04
N TRP A 65 4.52 0.06 3.67
CA TRP A 65 3.61 0.17 4.81
C TRP A 65 2.19 -0.31 4.45
N TYR A 66 1.69 0.08 3.27
CA TYR A 66 0.39 -0.37 2.80
C TYR A 66 0.37 -1.86 2.43
N LEU A 67 1.43 -2.38 1.80
CA LEU A 67 1.54 -3.81 1.47
C LEU A 67 1.52 -4.67 2.73
N ASP A 68 2.26 -4.27 3.76
CA ASP A 68 2.25 -4.95 5.05
C ASP A 68 0.86 -4.89 5.71
N GLY A 69 0.22 -3.73 5.63
CA GLY A 69 -1.16 -3.54 6.09
C GLY A 69 -2.15 -4.43 5.37
N LEU A 70 -2.07 -4.52 4.05
CA LEU A 70 -2.92 -5.36 3.21
C LEU A 70 -2.69 -6.85 3.51
N ALA A 71 -1.44 -7.28 3.65
CA ALA A 71 -1.10 -8.65 4.02
C ALA A 71 -1.70 -9.04 5.39
N ARG A 72 -1.59 -8.16 6.41
CA ARG A 72 -2.25 -8.35 7.71
C ARG A 72 -3.77 -8.46 7.60
N ASN A 73 -4.37 -7.76 6.64
CA ASN A 73 -5.81 -7.78 6.34
C ASN A 73 -6.22 -8.86 5.31
N LYS A 74 -5.39 -9.88 5.07
CA LYS A 74 -5.68 -11.02 4.17
C LYS A 74 -5.75 -10.65 2.67
N PHE A 75 -5.07 -9.60 2.25
CA PHE A 75 -4.81 -9.25 0.85
C PHE A 75 -3.33 -9.51 0.49
N PRO A 76 -2.90 -10.78 0.38
CA PRO A 76 -1.52 -11.08 0.03
C PRO A 76 -1.24 -10.68 -1.41
N MET A 77 -0.04 -10.15 -1.64
CA MET A 77 0.49 -10.02 -3.00
C MET A 77 0.88 -11.41 -3.52
N ARG A 78 0.52 -11.70 -4.77
CA ARG A 78 0.76 -12.98 -5.45
C ARG A 78 1.26 -12.74 -6.86
N THR A 79 1.97 -13.71 -7.41
CA THR A 79 2.33 -13.70 -8.83
C THR A 79 1.08 -13.97 -9.68
N SER A 80 0.75 -13.03 -10.55
CA SER A 80 -0.34 -13.18 -11.54
C SER A 80 -0.01 -14.21 -12.60
N SER A 81 -1.02 -14.61 -13.37
CA SER A 81 -0.85 -15.46 -14.56
C SER A 81 0.08 -14.85 -15.61
N GLN A 82 0.29 -13.52 -15.57
CA GLN A 82 1.21 -12.78 -16.43
C GLN A 82 2.63 -12.65 -15.85
N GLY A 83 2.88 -13.20 -14.65
CA GLY A 83 4.20 -13.19 -14.00
C GLY A 83 4.48 -11.96 -13.13
N GLU A 84 3.56 -10.99 -13.06
CA GLU A 84 3.71 -9.78 -12.25
C GLU A 84 3.12 -9.94 -10.84
N PRO A 85 3.76 -9.39 -9.80
CA PRO A 85 3.20 -9.37 -8.45
C PRO A 85 2.00 -8.41 -8.37
N ALA A 86 0.88 -8.90 -7.85
CA ALA A 86 -0.35 -8.12 -7.71
C ALA A 86 -1.24 -8.65 -6.58
N ILE A 87 -2.22 -7.84 -6.20
CA ILE A 87 -3.30 -8.22 -5.29
C ILE A 87 -4.57 -8.40 -6.13
N PHE A 88 -5.24 -9.54 -5.97
CA PHE A 88 -6.48 -9.85 -6.68
C PHE A 88 -7.67 -9.63 -5.76
N VAL A 89 -8.66 -8.87 -6.25
CA VAL A 89 -9.82 -8.52 -5.45
C VAL A 89 -11.10 -8.57 -6.27
N ARG A 90 -12.24 -8.57 -5.58
CA ARG A 90 -13.55 -8.23 -6.14
C ARG A 90 -14.21 -7.17 -5.27
N ARG A 91 -15.18 -6.44 -5.81
CA ARG A 91 -16.07 -5.57 -5.03
C ARG A 91 -17.29 -6.34 -4.54
#